data_AF-A0A6L5YHY2-F1
#
_entry.id   AF-A0A6L5YHY2-F1
#
_cell.length_a   1.000
_cell.length_b   1.000
_cell.length_c   1.000
_cell.angle_alpha   90.00
_cell.angle_beta   90.00
_cell.angle_gamma   90.00
#
_symmetry.space_group_name_H-M   'P 1'
#
loop_
_entity.id
_entity.type
_entity.pdbx_description
1 polymer ?
#
loop_
_entity_poly.entity_id
_entity_poly.type
_entity_poly.pdbx_seq_one_letter_code
_entity_poly.pdbx_strand_id
1 'polypeptide(L)'
;MSKYNLLTQRLLAEGYTADNYPKDKVHIAGGYHTASTGPLDNVYGGFEYNRVYSDNFLYKTGCGMYVKGSNVLTHMGYMGEEWCHENDNPVVRCPYDKAECPLNDNRLHGIFGGGNCIQCWCACHKTDEPYDYDHSFEKAEKDRQDEKRRKYQEYADAHNGRICQNHMYYNESTREWNMYYEPAICARMCSAQNGYCPVLGRELNEKRGNVYYDLKTSGIKKHTEAQYSLFDGERWTHIEKGMRVFKNPCSMDICKAFIKVQSDKILSDYKMNHSTEYLFDKSFKAEILNIRAESKPSRDLMQDLQDIRDGIEISHASDNEKQKKEAKKEKRNLAKQKNIERLEKKIIEVGYENLVEYSVDRVHADKWLTQERLEELEQIRQQKIKEEQEKPVQLSLFDM
;
A
#
# COMPACT_ATOMS: atom_id res chain seq x y z
N MET A 1 -20.62 20.84 20.39
CA MET A 1 -19.46 20.32 21.15
C MET A 1 -18.77 21.50 21.79
N SER A 2 -18.33 21.35 23.04
CA SER A 2 -17.45 22.35 23.67
C SER A 2 -16.19 22.49 22.82
N LYS A 3 -15.65 23.70 22.67
CA LYS A 3 -14.39 23.95 21.94
C LYS A 3 -13.21 23.18 22.58
N TYR A 4 -13.31 22.84 23.86
CA TYR A 4 -12.25 22.19 24.62
C TYR A 4 -12.70 20.86 25.22
N ASN A 5 -11.79 19.89 25.27
CA ASN A 5 -11.97 18.62 25.96
C ASN A 5 -12.06 18.82 27.49
N LEU A 6 -12.57 17.82 28.22
CA LEU A 6 -12.81 17.97 29.68
C LEU A 6 -11.51 18.19 30.46
N LEU A 7 -10.41 17.55 30.07
CA LEU A 7 -9.07 17.79 30.63
C LEU A 7 -8.68 19.27 30.52
N THR A 8 -8.85 19.87 29.36
CA THR A 8 -8.47 21.25 29.08
C THR A 8 -9.33 22.21 29.87
N GLN A 9 -10.65 21.98 29.92
CA GLN A 9 -11.55 22.77 30.75
C GLN A 9 -11.11 22.76 32.23
N ARG A 10 -10.75 21.59 32.76
CA ARG A 10 -10.26 21.45 34.14
C ARG A 10 -8.93 22.18 34.35
N LEU A 11 -7.95 22.00 33.47
CA LEU A 11 -6.64 22.66 33.60
C LEU A 11 -6.75 24.19 33.52
N LEU A 12 -7.60 24.71 32.64
CA LEU A 12 -7.87 26.14 32.54
C LEU A 12 -8.56 26.67 33.82
N ALA A 13 -9.49 25.89 34.40
CA ALA A 13 -10.13 26.25 35.66
C ALA A 13 -9.16 26.23 36.86
N GLU A 14 -8.14 25.36 36.83
CA GLU A 14 -7.04 25.32 37.79
C GLU A 14 -6.02 26.46 37.60
N GLY A 15 -6.15 27.26 36.52
CA GLY A 15 -5.31 28.41 36.23
C GLY A 15 -4.08 28.12 35.35
N TYR A 16 -3.99 26.92 34.75
CA TYR A 16 -2.95 26.61 33.79
C TYR A 16 -3.20 27.32 32.45
N THR A 17 -2.13 27.61 31.72
CA THR A 17 -2.16 28.28 30.41
C THR A 17 -1.37 27.50 29.37
N ALA A 18 -1.45 27.91 28.11
CA ALA A 18 -0.64 27.30 27.04
C ALA A 18 0.87 27.42 27.28
N ASP A 19 1.31 28.39 28.08
CA ASP A 19 2.73 28.60 28.39
C ASP A 19 3.15 27.92 29.70
N ASN A 20 2.20 27.69 30.61
CA ASN A 20 2.44 27.11 31.92
C ASN A 20 1.41 26.01 32.24
N TYR A 21 1.82 24.76 32.08
CA TYR A 21 1.02 23.55 32.31
C TYR A 21 1.93 22.41 32.78
N PRO A 22 1.37 21.35 33.43
CA PRO A 22 2.17 20.25 33.95
C PRO A 22 2.70 19.34 32.83
N LYS A 23 3.87 19.70 32.28
CA LYS A 23 4.51 19.03 31.13
C LYS A 23 4.85 17.56 31.37
N ASP A 24 4.97 17.15 32.63
CA ASP A 24 5.15 15.76 33.04
C ASP A 24 3.90 14.90 32.78
N LYS A 25 2.71 15.52 32.82
CA LYS A 25 1.41 14.82 32.71
C LYS A 25 0.73 15.02 31.36
N VAL A 26 0.85 16.21 30.78
CA VAL A 26 0.14 16.60 29.57
C VAL A 26 1.05 17.34 28.59
N HIS A 27 0.66 17.35 27.34
CA HIS A 27 1.25 18.18 26.29
C HIS A 27 0.13 18.85 25.47
N ILE A 28 0.49 19.85 24.67
CA ILE A 28 -0.46 20.46 23.74
C ILE A 28 -0.57 19.55 22.51
N ALA A 29 -1.79 19.13 22.19
CA ALA A 29 -2.03 18.23 21.07
C ALA A 29 -1.67 18.90 19.73
N GLY A 30 -1.22 18.10 18.77
CA GLY A 30 -0.99 18.56 17.39
C GLY A 30 -2.29 18.77 16.61
N GLY A 31 -2.18 19.26 15.38
CA GLY A 31 -3.33 19.41 14.48
C GLY A 31 -4.08 20.72 14.68
N TYR A 32 -3.56 21.78 14.08
CA TYR A 32 -4.17 23.11 14.10
C TYR A 32 -5.08 23.28 12.88
N HIS A 33 -6.19 23.99 13.07
CA HIS A 33 -7.01 24.48 11.97
C HIS A 33 -6.33 25.70 11.32
N THR A 34 -6.62 25.96 10.05
CA THR A 34 -6.12 27.15 9.35
C THR A 34 -6.59 28.46 9.97
N ALA A 35 -7.66 28.43 10.77
CA ALA A 35 -8.24 29.55 11.50
C ALA A 35 -7.98 29.49 13.03
N SER A 36 -7.06 28.63 13.50
CA SER A 36 -6.78 28.48 14.92
C SER A 36 -6.32 29.81 15.55
N THR A 37 -6.98 30.21 16.63
CA THR A 37 -6.71 31.50 17.31
C THR A 37 -5.65 31.40 18.40
N GLY A 38 -5.08 30.21 18.64
CA GLY A 38 -4.04 30.01 19.64
C GLY A 38 -3.61 28.54 19.78
N PRO A 39 -2.60 28.24 20.63
CA PRO A 39 -2.03 26.89 20.75
C PRO A 39 -3.00 25.81 21.25
N LEU A 40 -4.02 26.18 22.03
CA LEU A 40 -5.03 25.24 22.54
C LEU A 40 -6.22 25.06 21.58
N ASP A 41 -6.24 25.80 20.46
CA ASP A 41 -7.28 25.69 19.44
C ASP A 41 -6.89 24.64 18.40
N ASN A 42 -6.93 23.36 18.82
CA ASN A 42 -6.55 22.21 18.01
C ASN A 42 -7.71 21.21 17.86
N VAL A 43 -7.54 20.26 16.94
CA VAL A 43 -8.55 19.25 16.60
C VAL A 43 -8.97 18.39 17.79
N TYR A 44 -8.11 18.21 18.80
CA TYR A 44 -8.34 17.35 19.96
C TYR A 44 -8.85 18.12 21.19
N GLY A 45 -9.19 19.40 21.01
CA GLY A 45 -9.79 20.21 22.07
C GLY A 45 -8.81 20.66 23.16
N GLY A 46 -7.52 20.81 22.85
CA GLY A 46 -6.54 21.46 23.72
C GLY A 46 -5.38 20.57 24.19
N PHE A 47 -5.29 20.35 25.50
CA PHE A 47 -4.29 19.48 26.11
C PHE A 47 -4.63 18.00 25.94
N GLU A 48 -3.61 17.17 25.78
CA GLU A 48 -3.68 15.71 25.73
C GLU A 48 -2.77 15.12 26.81
N TYR A 49 -3.18 14.01 27.43
CA TYR A 49 -2.32 13.31 28.36
C TYR A 49 -1.09 12.73 27.66
N ASN A 50 0.05 12.80 28.33
CA ASN A 50 1.23 12.05 27.89
C ASN A 50 0.93 10.55 27.99
N ARG A 51 1.26 9.77 26.96
CA ARG A 51 0.96 8.33 26.90
C ARG A 51 1.45 7.56 28.13
N VAL A 52 2.68 7.83 28.57
CA VAL A 52 3.28 7.19 29.77
C VAL A 52 2.46 7.50 31.03
N TYR A 53 1.85 8.67 31.10
CA TYR A 53 1.01 9.06 32.23
C TYR A 53 -0.37 8.39 32.14
N SER A 54 -1.01 8.42 30.96
CA SER A 54 -2.34 7.83 30.78
C SER A 54 -2.36 6.31 30.79
N ASP A 55 -1.26 5.65 30.43
CA ASP A 55 -1.14 4.18 30.51
C ASP A 55 -1.27 3.65 31.94
N ASN A 56 -0.92 4.46 32.94
CA ASN A 56 -1.02 4.13 34.36
C ASN A 56 -2.41 4.36 34.96
N PHE A 57 -3.35 4.95 34.21
CA PHE A 57 -4.71 5.13 34.70
C PHE A 57 -5.41 3.80 34.87
N LEU A 58 -6.29 3.76 35.87
CA LEU A 58 -7.20 2.66 36.07
C LEU A 58 -8.61 3.09 35.67
N TYR A 59 -9.22 2.26 34.83
CA TYR A 59 -10.57 2.45 34.35
C TYR A 59 -11.46 1.30 34.80
N LYS A 60 -12.77 1.57 34.84
CA LYS A 60 -13.82 0.59 35.08
C LYS A 60 -14.86 0.69 33.97
N THR A 61 -15.24 -0.44 33.39
CA THR A 61 -16.34 -0.49 32.43
C THR A 61 -17.68 -0.40 33.14
N GLY A 62 -18.75 -0.08 32.41
CA GLY A 62 -20.11 -0.08 32.99
C GLY A 62 -20.57 -1.45 33.51
N CYS A 63 -19.94 -2.55 33.08
CA CYS A 63 -20.17 -3.90 33.63
C CYS A 63 -19.27 -4.26 34.83
N GLY A 64 -18.48 -3.30 35.33
CA GLY A 64 -17.67 -3.45 36.54
C GLY A 64 -16.27 -4.04 36.34
N MET A 65 -15.81 -4.18 35.10
CA MET A 65 -14.51 -4.76 34.79
C MET A 65 -13.40 -3.72 34.86
N TYR A 66 -12.29 -4.05 35.51
CA TYR A 66 -11.12 -3.18 35.59
C TYR A 66 -10.30 -3.21 34.30
N VAL A 67 -9.79 -2.07 33.86
CA VAL A 67 -9.01 -1.93 32.63
C VAL A 67 -7.84 -0.98 32.86
N LYS A 68 -6.62 -1.39 32.53
CA LYS A 68 -5.46 -0.48 32.52
C LYS A 68 -5.53 0.47 31.33
N GLY A 69 -5.10 1.72 31.54
CA GLY A 69 -5.05 2.74 30.49
C GLY A 69 -4.22 2.33 29.27
N SER A 70 -3.24 1.43 29.43
CA SER A 70 -2.49 0.88 28.31
C SER A 70 -3.32 0.06 27.32
N ASN A 71 -4.50 -0.45 27.75
CA ASN A 71 -5.34 -1.37 26.98
C ASN A 71 -6.56 -0.69 26.32
N VAL A 72 -6.82 0.58 26.61
CA VAL A 72 -7.90 1.34 25.96
C VAL A 72 -7.38 2.02 24.69
N LEU A 73 -8.30 2.35 23.77
CA LEU A 73 -7.98 3.16 22.61
C LEU A 73 -7.63 4.59 23.04
N THR A 74 -6.58 5.14 22.44
CA THR A 74 -6.13 6.52 22.71
C THR A 74 -7.19 7.54 22.30
N HIS A 75 -7.81 7.35 21.14
CA HIS A 75 -8.78 8.27 20.58
C HIS A 75 -9.69 7.57 19.57
N MET A 76 -11.00 7.83 19.65
CA MET A 76 -11.98 7.43 18.64
C MET A 76 -13.06 8.50 18.51
N GLY A 77 -13.22 9.09 17.32
CA GLY A 77 -14.34 9.97 17.01
C GLY A 77 -15.50 9.16 16.45
N TYR A 78 -16.61 9.02 17.17
CA TYR A 78 -17.76 8.24 16.73
C TYR A 78 -19.09 8.78 17.26
N MET A 79 -20.12 8.81 16.41
CA MET A 79 -21.47 9.32 16.74
C MET A 79 -21.48 10.74 17.35
N GLY A 80 -20.56 11.60 16.89
CA GLY A 80 -20.44 12.97 17.41
C GLY A 80 -19.88 13.04 18.84
N GLU A 81 -19.19 11.99 19.30
CA GLU A 81 -18.49 11.95 20.58
C GLU A 81 -17.01 11.63 20.34
N GLU A 82 -16.14 12.25 21.12
CA GLU A 82 -14.72 11.92 21.18
C GLU A 82 -14.48 11.02 22.40
N TRP A 83 -14.19 9.76 22.11
CA TRP A 83 -13.90 8.71 23.09
C TRP A 83 -12.39 8.68 23.35
N CYS A 84 -11.95 9.24 24.48
CA CYS A 84 -10.53 9.38 24.81
C CYS A 84 -10.29 9.52 26.32
N HIS A 85 -9.01 9.53 26.72
CA HIS A 85 -8.64 9.68 28.12
C HIS A 85 -9.01 11.06 28.68
N GLU A 86 -8.99 12.08 27.82
CA GLU A 86 -9.19 13.50 28.12
C GLU A 86 -10.65 13.80 28.48
N ASN A 87 -11.59 13.05 27.90
CA ASN A 87 -13.03 13.15 28.14
C ASN A 87 -13.55 12.11 29.14
N ASP A 88 -12.65 11.38 29.81
CA ASP A 88 -12.99 10.35 30.79
C ASP A 88 -13.95 9.27 30.23
N ASN A 89 -13.84 8.96 28.95
CA ASN A 89 -14.67 7.98 28.27
C ASN A 89 -13.87 7.12 27.26
N PRO A 90 -12.64 6.68 27.54
CA PRO A 90 -11.93 5.86 26.57
C PRO A 90 -12.63 4.51 26.38
N VAL A 91 -12.43 3.92 25.21
CA VAL A 91 -13.10 2.67 24.83
C VAL A 91 -12.12 1.52 24.77
N VAL A 92 -12.57 0.33 25.19
CA VAL A 92 -11.85 -0.93 25.08
C VAL A 92 -12.63 -1.92 24.24
N ARG A 93 -11.95 -2.84 23.55
CA ARG A 93 -12.64 -3.97 22.90
C ARG A 93 -13.17 -4.90 23.98
N CYS A 94 -14.46 -5.18 23.98
CA CYS A 94 -15.08 -6.13 24.89
C CYS A 94 -14.48 -7.54 24.67
N PRO A 95 -13.92 -8.19 25.70
CA PRO A 95 -13.34 -9.54 25.55
C PRO A 95 -14.40 -10.62 25.29
N TYR A 96 -15.67 -10.31 25.56
CA TYR A 96 -16.81 -11.20 25.36
C TYR A 96 -17.60 -10.91 24.08
N ASP A 97 -17.20 -9.91 23.29
CA ASP A 97 -17.81 -9.56 22.00
C ASP A 97 -19.34 -9.33 22.07
N LYS A 98 -19.85 -8.77 23.18
CA LYS A 98 -21.28 -8.47 23.38
C LYS A 98 -21.69 -7.20 22.62
N ALA A 99 -22.38 -7.37 21.48
CA ALA A 99 -22.80 -6.27 20.60
C ALA A 99 -23.80 -5.31 21.26
N GLU A 100 -24.76 -5.84 22.02
CA GLU A 100 -25.83 -5.05 22.67
C GLU A 100 -25.73 -5.20 24.20
N CYS A 101 -24.62 -4.74 24.78
CA CYS A 101 -24.45 -4.79 26.22
C CYS A 101 -25.33 -3.71 26.89
N PRO A 102 -26.29 -4.08 27.76
CA PRO A 102 -27.19 -3.11 28.41
C PRO A 102 -26.48 -2.22 29.43
N LEU A 103 -25.29 -2.62 29.87
CA LEU A 103 -24.45 -1.88 30.81
C LEU A 103 -23.44 -0.96 30.09
N ASN A 104 -23.50 -0.89 28.76
CA ASN A 104 -22.60 -0.08 27.93
C ASN A 104 -23.36 1.08 27.29
N ASP A 105 -22.64 2.10 26.82
CA ASP A 105 -23.25 3.22 26.11
C ASP A 105 -23.93 2.74 24.82
N ASN A 106 -25.20 3.10 24.64
CA ASN A 106 -26.02 2.72 23.48
C ASN A 106 -25.42 3.17 22.15
N ARG A 107 -24.63 4.25 22.16
CA ARG A 107 -23.94 4.74 20.95
C ARG A 107 -22.88 3.77 20.47
N LEU A 108 -22.35 2.91 21.35
CA LEU A 108 -21.34 1.89 21.02
C LEU A 108 -21.97 0.52 20.77
N HIS A 109 -23.30 0.42 20.68
CA HIS A 109 -23.97 -0.83 20.35
C HIS A 109 -23.70 -1.22 18.89
N GLY A 110 -23.56 -2.53 18.68
CA GLY A 110 -23.29 -3.12 17.38
C GLY A 110 -21.92 -3.77 17.30
N ILE A 111 -21.67 -4.34 16.12
CA ILE A 111 -20.42 -5.00 15.78
C ILE A 111 -19.66 -4.09 14.82
N PHE A 112 -18.45 -3.73 15.23
CA PHE A 112 -17.50 -2.94 14.44
C PHE A 112 -16.44 -3.86 13.83
N GLY A 113 -15.88 -3.42 12.69
CA GLY A 113 -14.91 -4.20 11.93
C GLY A 113 -15.51 -4.87 10.70
N GLY A 114 -14.78 -5.83 10.13
CA GLY A 114 -15.17 -6.52 8.90
C GLY A 114 -14.52 -7.88 8.77
N GLY A 115 -15.20 -8.80 8.07
CA GLY A 115 -14.74 -10.16 7.86
C GLY A 115 -14.65 -10.96 9.16
N ASN A 116 -13.48 -11.53 9.42
CA ASN A 116 -13.24 -12.43 10.56
C ASN A 116 -12.91 -11.69 11.88
N CYS A 117 -12.80 -10.36 11.84
CA CYS A 117 -12.42 -9.54 12.98
C CYS A 117 -13.62 -8.72 13.44
N ILE A 118 -14.35 -9.24 14.43
CA ILE A 118 -15.42 -8.50 15.11
C ILE A 118 -14.90 -7.80 16.35
N GLN A 119 -15.35 -6.56 16.55
CA GLN A 119 -14.99 -5.72 17.67
C GLN A 119 -16.27 -5.10 18.22
N CYS A 120 -16.53 -5.33 19.51
CA CYS A 120 -17.59 -4.63 20.24
C CYS A 120 -16.90 -3.68 21.20
N TRP A 121 -17.19 -2.38 21.11
CA TRP A 121 -16.53 -1.38 21.94
C TRP A 121 -17.27 -1.19 23.25
N CYS A 122 -16.54 -1.04 24.35
CA CYS A 122 -17.09 -0.76 25.67
C CYS A 122 -16.46 0.51 26.23
N ALA A 123 -17.30 1.46 26.65
CA ALA A 123 -16.86 2.67 27.32
C ALA A 123 -16.36 2.36 28.74
N CYS A 124 -15.32 3.06 29.15
CA CYS A 124 -14.73 2.97 30.47
C CYS A 124 -14.62 4.35 31.10
N HIS A 125 -14.66 4.41 32.43
CA HIS A 125 -14.49 5.65 33.21
C HIS A 125 -13.41 5.46 34.26
N LYS A 126 -12.66 6.52 34.61
CA LYS A 126 -11.61 6.41 35.63
C LYS A 126 -12.19 5.98 36.97
N THR A 127 -11.41 5.20 37.71
CA THR A 127 -11.78 4.77 39.06
C THR A 127 -10.58 4.85 40.00
N ASP A 128 -10.87 5.19 41.26
CA ASP A 128 -9.89 5.19 42.35
C ASP A 128 -9.96 3.89 43.18
N GLU A 129 -10.81 2.93 42.79
CA GLU A 129 -10.89 1.62 43.43
C GLU A 129 -9.59 0.83 43.24
N PRO A 130 -9.21 -0.02 44.21
CA PRO A 130 -8.03 -0.87 44.06
C PRO A 130 -8.23 -1.86 42.91
N TYR A 131 -7.19 -1.98 42.08
CA TYR A 131 -7.22 -2.91 40.93
C TYR A 131 -7.39 -4.36 41.37
N ASP A 132 -8.41 -5.02 40.82
CA ASP A 132 -8.63 -6.46 40.97
C ASP A 132 -8.36 -7.17 39.64
N TYR A 133 -7.35 -8.04 39.62
CA TYR A 133 -6.96 -8.81 38.44
C TYR A 133 -8.01 -9.83 38.03
N ASP A 134 -8.69 -10.47 38.98
CA ASP A 134 -9.63 -11.56 38.67
C ASP A 134 -10.90 -11.02 37.99
N HIS A 135 -11.23 -9.75 38.23
CA HIS A 135 -12.32 -9.02 37.58
C HIS A 135 -11.81 -8.02 36.53
N SER A 136 -10.65 -8.27 35.92
CA SER A 136 -10.02 -7.36 34.97
C SER A 136 -10.12 -7.81 33.51
N PHE A 137 -9.98 -6.83 32.61
CA PHE A 137 -9.87 -7.05 31.18
C PHE A 137 -8.65 -7.89 30.82
N GLU A 138 -7.52 -7.64 31.49
CA GLU A 138 -6.26 -8.33 31.24
C GLU A 138 -6.37 -9.84 31.53
N LYS A 139 -7.12 -10.22 32.57
CA LYS A 139 -7.42 -11.62 32.85
C LYS A 139 -8.34 -12.21 31.79
N ALA A 140 -9.43 -11.53 31.45
CA ALA A 140 -10.35 -11.99 30.41
C ALA A 140 -9.68 -12.14 29.03
N GLU A 141 -8.81 -11.21 28.65
CA GLU A 141 -8.05 -11.27 27.40
C GLU A 141 -6.99 -12.38 27.44
N LYS A 142 -6.31 -12.59 28.57
CA LYS A 142 -5.41 -13.73 28.75
C LYS A 142 -6.14 -15.05 28.55
N ASP A 143 -7.30 -15.22 29.19
CA ASP A 143 -8.10 -16.44 29.09
C ASP A 143 -8.60 -16.65 27.64
N ARG A 144 -8.97 -15.57 26.93
CA ARG A 144 -9.31 -15.59 25.50
C ARG A 144 -8.12 -16.05 24.64
N GLN A 145 -6.92 -15.53 24.89
CA GLN A 145 -5.72 -15.94 24.15
C GLN A 145 -5.33 -17.40 24.46
N ASP A 146 -5.51 -17.84 25.70
CA ASP A 146 -5.28 -19.22 26.12
C ASP A 146 -6.26 -20.18 25.42
N GLU A 147 -7.55 -19.82 25.35
CA GLU A 147 -8.57 -20.54 24.58
C GLU A 147 -8.19 -20.61 23.09
N LYS A 148 -7.79 -19.49 22.50
CA LYS A 148 -7.36 -19.39 21.10
C LYS A 148 -6.16 -20.28 20.80
N ARG A 149 -5.16 -20.34 21.70
CA ARG A 149 -3.99 -21.23 21.57
C ARG A 149 -4.37 -22.70 21.72
N ARG A 150 -5.26 -23.04 22.67
CA ARG A 150 -5.75 -24.42 22.82
C ARG A 150 -6.47 -24.90 21.57
N LYS A 151 -7.41 -24.11 21.05
CA LYS A 151 -8.14 -24.42 19.80
C LYS A 151 -7.23 -24.53 18.59
N TYR A 152 -6.14 -23.76 18.55
CA TYR A 152 -5.13 -23.89 17.50
C TYR A 152 -4.47 -25.27 17.54
N GLN A 153 -4.09 -25.73 18.74
CA GLN A 153 -3.49 -27.06 18.91
C GLN A 153 -4.48 -28.17 18.55
N GLU A 154 -5.73 -28.08 19.02
CA GLU A 154 -6.79 -29.03 18.66
C GLU A 154 -6.98 -29.11 17.13
N TYR A 155 -6.98 -27.96 16.45
CA TYR A 155 -7.05 -27.91 14.99
C TYR A 155 -5.81 -28.54 14.32
N ALA A 156 -4.61 -28.26 14.85
CA ALA A 156 -3.36 -28.84 14.35
C ALA A 156 -3.36 -30.37 14.45
N ASP A 157 -3.79 -30.89 15.59
CA ASP A 157 -3.83 -32.33 15.88
C ASP A 157 -4.86 -33.04 14.98
N ALA A 158 -6.05 -32.43 14.80
CA ALA A 158 -7.09 -32.94 13.90
C ALA A 158 -6.63 -33.04 12.43
N HIS A 159 -5.64 -32.23 12.02
CA HIS A 159 -5.08 -32.22 10.67
C HIS A 159 -3.69 -32.89 10.59
N ASN A 160 -3.33 -33.71 11.58
CA ASN A 160 -2.05 -34.43 11.66
C ASN A 160 -0.82 -33.51 11.50
N GLY A 161 -0.89 -32.27 12.00
CA GLY A 161 0.17 -31.28 11.88
C GLY A 161 0.38 -30.70 10.48
N ARG A 162 -0.48 -31.02 9.49
CA ARG A 162 -0.39 -30.48 8.12
C ARG A 162 -1.01 -29.09 7.98
N ILE A 163 -0.65 -28.21 8.91
CA ILE A 163 -1.14 -26.83 8.96
C ILE A 163 0.00 -25.84 8.74
N CYS A 164 -0.28 -24.73 8.06
CA CYS A 164 0.70 -23.68 7.84
C CYS A 164 0.18 -22.36 8.40
N GLN A 165 0.91 -21.76 9.33
CA GLN A 165 0.55 -20.51 10.00
C GLN A 165 0.19 -19.38 9.02
N ASN A 166 0.84 -19.31 7.86
CA ASN A 166 0.57 -18.30 6.82
C ASN A 166 -0.83 -18.41 6.19
N HIS A 167 -1.51 -19.54 6.37
CA HIS A 167 -2.83 -19.86 5.82
C HIS A 167 -3.88 -20.09 6.91
N MET A 168 -3.50 -19.89 8.17
CA MET A 168 -4.38 -20.05 9.31
C MET A 168 -5.05 -18.71 9.62
N TYR A 169 -6.37 -18.75 9.72
CA TYR A 169 -7.19 -17.60 10.08
C TYR A 169 -8.05 -17.97 11.27
N TYR A 170 -8.09 -17.09 12.27
CA TYR A 170 -9.00 -17.24 13.39
C TYR A 170 -10.24 -16.38 13.13
N ASN A 171 -11.40 -17.01 13.14
CA ASN A 171 -12.67 -16.31 13.07
C ASN A 171 -13.06 -15.89 14.49
N GLU A 172 -13.02 -14.58 14.77
CA GLU A 172 -13.35 -14.05 16.10
C GLU A 172 -14.85 -14.23 16.43
N SER A 173 -15.73 -14.33 15.43
CA SER A 173 -17.17 -14.53 15.61
C SER A 173 -17.54 -15.95 15.99
N THR A 174 -17.01 -16.95 15.26
CA THR A 174 -17.26 -18.37 15.59
C THR A 174 -16.30 -18.92 16.63
N ARG A 175 -15.22 -18.18 16.94
CA ARG A 175 -14.10 -18.59 17.79
C ARG A 175 -13.44 -19.88 17.31
N GLU A 176 -13.28 -20.03 16.00
CA GLU A 176 -12.71 -21.22 15.37
C GLU A 176 -11.53 -20.87 14.48
N TRP A 177 -10.57 -21.79 14.43
CA TRP A 177 -9.49 -21.75 13.46
C TRP A 177 -9.94 -22.39 12.16
N ASN A 178 -9.60 -21.73 11.05
CA ASN A 178 -9.83 -22.22 9.71
C ASN A 178 -8.55 -22.09 8.90
N MET A 179 -8.29 -23.05 8.03
CA MET A 179 -7.18 -23.01 7.09
C MET A 179 -7.71 -22.82 5.67
N TYR A 180 -7.31 -21.72 5.03
CA TYR A 180 -7.55 -21.50 3.61
C TYR A 180 -6.21 -21.54 2.89
N TYR A 181 -5.94 -22.68 2.23
CA TYR A 181 -4.68 -22.85 1.53
C TYR A 181 -4.63 -21.99 0.26
N GLU A 182 -3.80 -20.95 0.29
CA GLU A 182 -3.62 -20.01 -0.82
C GLU A 182 -2.20 -20.07 -1.39
N PRO A 183 -1.92 -20.96 -2.35
CA PRO A 183 -0.61 -21.06 -3.02
C PRO A 183 -0.01 -19.73 -3.50
N ALA A 184 -0.86 -18.76 -3.88
CA ALA A 184 -0.40 -17.42 -4.29
C ALA A 184 0.33 -16.65 -3.17
N ILE A 185 -0.08 -16.83 -1.92
CA ILE A 185 0.62 -16.26 -0.75
C ILE A 185 1.93 -17.00 -0.55
N CYS A 186 1.96 -18.33 -0.73
CA CYS A 186 3.21 -19.11 -0.65
C CYS A 186 4.26 -18.61 -1.64
N ALA A 187 3.87 -18.24 -2.86
CA ALA A 187 4.83 -17.73 -3.86
C ALA A 187 5.57 -16.45 -3.41
N ARG A 188 4.99 -15.68 -2.48
CA ARG A 188 5.60 -14.45 -1.92
C ARG A 188 6.25 -14.67 -0.56
N MET A 189 5.61 -15.47 0.30
CA MET A 189 5.95 -15.58 1.71
C MET A 189 6.65 -16.88 2.08
N CYS A 190 6.45 -17.96 1.31
CA CYS A 190 7.16 -19.22 1.52
C CYS A 190 8.57 -19.13 0.93
N SER A 191 9.42 -18.35 1.60
CA SER A 191 10.82 -18.70 1.75
C SER A 191 10.87 -19.78 2.85
N ALA A 192 10.31 -20.95 2.58
CA ALA A 192 10.14 -22.00 3.58
C ALA A 192 11.44 -22.13 4.38
N GLN A 193 11.36 -22.04 5.70
CA GLN A 193 12.47 -22.36 6.60
C GLN A 193 12.97 -23.75 6.15
N ASN A 194 14.14 -23.77 5.52
CA ASN A 194 14.77 -24.96 4.94
C ASN A 194 13.99 -25.69 3.83
N GLY A 195 13.06 -25.03 3.12
CA GLY A 195 12.38 -25.65 1.97
C GLY A 195 11.20 -26.57 2.30
N TYR A 196 10.84 -26.78 3.57
CA TYR A 196 9.73 -27.67 3.94
C TYR A 196 8.34 -27.01 3.86
N CYS A 197 7.35 -27.70 3.28
CA CYS A 197 5.96 -27.25 3.26
C CYS A 197 5.08 -28.09 4.20
N PRO A 198 4.57 -27.50 5.30
CA PRO A 198 3.68 -28.21 6.23
C PRO A 198 2.38 -28.73 5.59
N VAL A 199 1.78 -27.96 4.68
CA VAL A 199 0.52 -28.34 4.01
C VAL A 199 0.72 -29.55 3.10
N LEU A 200 1.81 -29.55 2.33
CA LEU A 200 2.14 -30.67 1.43
C LEU A 200 2.78 -31.85 2.18
N GLY A 201 3.25 -31.64 3.41
CA GLY A 201 3.91 -32.65 4.24
C GLY A 201 5.25 -33.13 3.68
N ARG A 202 5.93 -32.31 2.87
CA ARG A 202 7.20 -32.65 2.22
C ARG A 202 8.06 -31.44 1.92
N GLU A 203 9.33 -31.68 1.62
CA GLU A 203 10.23 -30.67 1.09
C GLU A 203 9.81 -30.23 -0.32
N LEU A 204 9.87 -28.93 -0.56
CA LEU A 204 9.57 -28.31 -1.83
C LEU A 204 10.71 -28.58 -2.81
N ASN A 205 10.34 -28.82 -4.07
CA ASN A 205 11.32 -28.97 -5.13
C ASN A 205 12.22 -27.73 -5.27
N GLU A 206 13.53 -27.95 -5.37
CA GLU A 206 14.53 -26.90 -5.62
C GLU A 206 14.37 -26.25 -7.00
N LYS A 207 13.81 -26.99 -7.97
CA LYS A 207 13.52 -26.46 -9.29
C LYS A 207 12.54 -25.30 -9.17
N ARG A 208 12.99 -24.13 -9.64
CA ARG A 208 12.18 -22.92 -9.69
C ARG A 208 11.50 -22.78 -11.05
N GLY A 209 10.31 -22.21 -11.02
CA GLY A 209 9.54 -21.88 -12.20
C GLY A 209 8.46 -20.87 -11.90
N ASN A 210 7.50 -20.79 -12.81
CA ASN A 210 6.36 -19.90 -12.70
C ASN A 210 5.13 -20.58 -13.28
N VAL A 211 3.97 -20.00 -13.01
CA VAL A 211 2.73 -20.33 -13.70
C VAL A 211 2.60 -19.37 -14.87
N TYR A 212 2.46 -19.95 -16.05
CA TYR A 212 2.22 -19.25 -17.30
C TYR A 212 0.79 -19.51 -17.76
N TYR A 213 0.16 -18.50 -18.35
CA TYR A 213 -1.15 -18.60 -18.97
C TYR A 213 -1.19 -17.75 -20.24
N ASP A 214 -2.15 -18.05 -21.10
CA ASP A 214 -2.40 -17.30 -22.32
C ASP A 214 -3.72 -16.53 -22.12
N LEU A 215 -3.73 -15.25 -22.48
CA LEU A 215 -4.87 -14.37 -22.32
C LEU A 215 -5.49 -14.10 -23.68
N LYS A 216 -6.74 -14.50 -23.87
CA LYS A 216 -7.53 -14.17 -25.05
C LYS A 216 -8.46 -13.02 -24.72
N THR A 217 -8.31 -11.91 -25.43
CA THR A 217 -9.24 -10.77 -25.37
C THR A 217 -9.99 -10.65 -26.67
N SER A 218 -11.27 -10.31 -26.58
CA SER A 218 -12.12 -10.09 -27.75
C SER A 218 -13.06 -8.93 -27.49
N GLY A 219 -13.43 -8.23 -28.55
CA GLY A 219 -14.38 -7.12 -28.48
C GLY A 219 -14.90 -6.74 -29.86
N ILE A 220 -15.83 -5.79 -29.88
CA ILE A 220 -16.38 -5.23 -31.11
C ILE A 220 -15.72 -3.88 -31.36
N LYS A 221 -15.12 -3.71 -32.54
CA LYS A 221 -14.55 -2.42 -32.95
C LYS A 221 -15.69 -1.47 -33.26
N LYS A 222 -15.98 -0.54 -32.33
CA LYS A 222 -16.94 0.54 -32.58
C LYS A 222 -16.26 1.58 -33.46
N HIS A 223 -16.76 1.77 -34.68
CA HIS A 223 -16.30 2.85 -35.53
C HIS A 223 -16.70 4.18 -34.88
N THR A 224 -15.72 4.90 -34.34
CA THR A 224 -15.84 6.31 -34.01
C THR A 224 -15.94 7.08 -35.31
N GLU A 225 -17.16 7.27 -35.82
CA GLU A 225 -17.69 8.51 -36.42
C GLU A 225 -18.98 8.24 -37.24
N ALA A 226 -20.06 8.90 -36.83
CA ALA A 226 -21.19 9.42 -37.62
C ALA A 226 -21.91 8.55 -38.69
N GLN A 227 -21.69 7.24 -38.77
CA GLN A 227 -22.54 6.37 -39.58
C GLN A 227 -22.94 5.14 -38.77
N TYR A 228 -24.20 5.13 -38.33
CA TYR A 228 -24.89 3.92 -37.89
C TYR A 228 -25.00 2.98 -39.09
N SER A 229 -23.92 2.26 -39.42
CA SER A 229 -24.04 1.10 -40.29
C SER A 229 -24.77 0.01 -39.53
N LEU A 230 -25.70 -0.65 -40.20
CA LEU A 230 -26.57 -1.69 -39.66
C LEU A 230 -25.83 -3.00 -39.29
N PHE A 231 -24.50 -3.00 -39.41
CA PHE A 231 -23.65 -4.18 -39.28
C PHE A 231 -22.87 -4.07 -37.97
N ASP A 232 -23.06 -5.07 -37.11
CA ASP A 232 -22.26 -5.25 -35.90
C ASP A 232 -20.77 -5.14 -36.27
N GLY A 233 -20.08 -4.16 -35.67
CA GLY A 233 -18.70 -3.80 -36.02
C GLY A 233 -17.74 -5.00 -36.03
N GLU A 234 -16.60 -4.84 -36.71
CA GLU A 234 -15.60 -5.90 -36.85
C GLU A 234 -15.19 -6.47 -35.48
N ARG A 235 -15.31 -7.79 -35.32
CA ARG A 235 -14.86 -8.49 -34.12
C ARG A 235 -13.36 -8.63 -34.19
N TRP A 236 -12.67 -8.08 -33.19
CA TRP A 236 -11.23 -8.30 -33.04
C TRP A 236 -11.01 -9.35 -31.95
N THR A 237 -9.99 -10.20 -32.16
CA THR A 237 -9.52 -11.17 -31.17
C THR A 237 -8.02 -11.05 -31.09
N HIS A 238 -7.52 -10.89 -29.87
CA HIS A 238 -6.10 -10.80 -29.57
C HIS A 238 -5.74 -11.87 -28.53
N ILE A 239 -4.61 -12.55 -28.72
CA ILE A 239 -4.07 -13.48 -27.74
C ILE A 239 -2.68 -13.02 -27.32
N GLU A 240 -2.52 -12.70 -26.04
CA GLU A 240 -1.21 -12.52 -25.42
C GLU A 240 -0.78 -13.82 -24.75
N LYS A 241 0.27 -14.47 -25.29
CA LYS A 241 0.76 -15.77 -24.82
C LYS A 241 1.90 -15.64 -23.82
N GLY A 242 1.98 -16.61 -22.91
CA GLY A 242 3.10 -16.76 -21.97
C GLY A 242 3.14 -15.69 -20.88
N MET A 243 1.98 -15.18 -20.47
CA MET A 243 1.87 -14.26 -19.33
C MET A 243 2.22 -14.98 -18.04
N ARG A 244 3.06 -14.37 -17.21
CA ARG A 244 3.45 -14.93 -15.91
C ARG A 244 2.51 -14.49 -14.81
N VAL A 245 2.07 -15.41 -13.95
CA VAL A 245 1.25 -15.09 -12.77
C VAL A 245 2.09 -14.42 -11.68
N PHE A 246 3.24 -15.01 -11.33
CA PHE A 246 4.07 -14.49 -10.25
C PHE A 246 5.16 -13.56 -10.76
N LYS A 247 5.42 -12.47 -10.03
CA LYS A 247 6.50 -11.52 -10.35
C LYS A 247 7.89 -12.16 -10.29
N ASN A 248 8.09 -13.05 -9.31
CA ASN A 248 9.35 -13.76 -9.08
C ASN A 248 9.11 -15.28 -9.23
N PRO A 249 10.10 -16.05 -9.74
CA PRO A 249 9.98 -17.50 -9.81
C PRO A 249 9.82 -18.14 -8.41
N CYS A 250 8.99 -19.15 -8.28
CA CYS A 250 8.79 -19.91 -7.03
C CYS A 250 9.03 -21.41 -7.26
N SER A 251 8.93 -22.23 -6.21
CA SER A 251 9.07 -23.69 -6.37
C SER A 251 8.01 -24.24 -7.31
N MET A 252 8.39 -25.24 -8.11
CA MET A 252 7.48 -25.93 -9.02
C MET A 252 6.29 -26.58 -8.30
N ASP A 253 6.46 -27.02 -7.05
CA ASP A 253 5.35 -27.59 -6.27
C ASP A 253 4.29 -26.53 -5.94
N ILE A 254 4.71 -25.30 -5.60
CA ILE A 254 3.80 -24.18 -5.36
C ILE A 254 3.08 -23.80 -6.66
N CYS A 255 3.80 -23.79 -7.79
CA CYS A 255 3.19 -23.53 -9.10
C CYS A 255 2.10 -24.56 -9.42
N LYS A 256 2.38 -25.86 -9.20
CA LYS A 256 1.41 -26.94 -9.42
C LYS A 256 0.22 -26.85 -8.46
N ALA A 257 0.48 -26.54 -7.19
CA ALA A 257 -0.57 -26.33 -6.18
C ALA A 257 -1.48 -25.17 -6.57
N PHE A 258 -0.91 -24.07 -7.08
CA PHE A 258 -1.67 -22.91 -7.55
C PHE A 258 -2.63 -23.28 -8.68
N ILE A 259 -2.18 -24.03 -9.68
CA ILE A 259 -3.04 -24.46 -10.79
C ILE A 259 -4.21 -25.31 -10.30
N LYS A 260 -3.96 -26.19 -9.32
CA LYS A 260 -5.00 -27.09 -8.79
C LYS A 260 -6.04 -26.37 -7.92
N VAL A 261 -5.63 -25.36 -7.16
CA VAL A 261 -6.47 -24.76 -6.11
C VAL A 261 -7.01 -23.38 -6.49
N GLN A 262 -6.27 -22.58 -7.27
CA GLN A 262 -6.52 -21.15 -7.46
C GLN A 262 -6.43 -20.68 -8.91
N SER A 263 -6.60 -21.57 -9.91
CA SER A 263 -6.59 -21.18 -11.33
C SER A 263 -7.55 -20.04 -11.64
N ASP A 264 -8.73 -20.06 -11.05
CA ASP A 264 -9.82 -19.10 -11.31
C ASP A 264 -9.49 -17.70 -10.81
N LYS A 265 -8.59 -17.60 -9.83
CA LYS A 265 -8.12 -16.33 -9.28
C LYS A 265 -7.48 -15.46 -10.36
N ILE A 266 -6.81 -16.06 -11.35
CA ILE A 266 -6.16 -15.28 -12.43
C ILE A 266 -7.21 -14.45 -13.18
N LEU A 267 -8.38 -15.04 -13.49
CA LEU A 267 -9.44 -14.34 -14.21
C LEU A 267 -10.09 -13.26 -13.34
N SER A 268 -10.31 -13.57 -12.06
CA SER A 268 -10.85 -12.61 -11.09
C SER A 268 -9.93 -11.40 -10.94
N ASP A 269 -8.63 -11.63 -10.72
CA ASP A 269 -7.62 -10.57 -10.59
C ASP A 269 -7.52 -9.75 -11.89
N TYR A 270 -7.59 -10.40 -13.06
CA TYR A 270 -7.61 -9.70 -14.35
C TYR A 270 -8.82 -8.77 -14.49
N LYS A 271 -10.03 -9.25 -14.19
CA LYS A 271 -11.27 -8.47 -14.25
C LYS A 271 -11.25 -7.28 -13.29
N MET A 272 -10.72 -7.47 -12.09
CA MET A 272 -10.58 -6.39 -11.11
C MET A 272 -9.63 -5.30 -11.60
N ASN A 273 -8.48 -5.69 -12.16
CA ASN A 273 -7.48 -4.75 -12.68
C ASN A 273 -7.93 -4.02 -13.95
N HIS A 274 -8.84 -4.62 -14.74
CA HIS A 274 -9.39 -4.04 -15.97
C HIS A 274 -10.87 -3.68 -15.84
N SER A 275 -11.31 -3.33 -14.63
CA SER A 275 -12.72 -3.04 -14.34
C SER A 275 -13.24 -1.85 -15.16
N THR A 276 -12.35 -0.91 -15.47
CA THR A 276 -12.61 0.25 -16.33
C THR A 276 -12.98 -0.16 -17.76
N GLU A 277 -12.24 -1.09 -18.36
CA GLU A 277 -12.47 -1.60 -19.72
C GLU A 277 -13.82 -2.31 -19.81
N TYR A 278 -14.15 -3.13 -18.81
CA TYR A 278 -15.46 -3.79 -18.71
C TYR A 278 -16.61 -2.80 -18.51
N LEU A 279 -16.36 -1.67 -17.84
CA LEU A 279 -17.36 -0.63 -17.64
C LEU A 279 -17.66 0.13 -18.93
N PHE A 280 -16.63 0.47 -19.71
CA PHE A 280 -16.76 1.26 -20.94
C PHE A 280 -17.17 0.42 -22.16
N ASP A 281 -16.74 -0.84 -22.25
CA ASP A 281 -17.10 -1.74 -23.33
C ASP A 281 -17.77 -3.02 -22.83
N LYS A 282 -19.11 -3.04 -22.88
CA LYS A 282 -19.91 -4.23 -22.56
C LYS A 282 -19.67 -5.42 -23.50
N SER A 283 -19.06 -5.20 -24.67
CA SER A 283 -18.72 -6.27 -25.62
C SER A 283 -17.37 -6.92 -25.33
N PHE A 284 -16.54 -6.30 -24.47
CA PHE A 284 -15.24 -6.81 -24.11
C PHE A 284 -15.35 -8.10 -23.30
N LYS A 285 -14.64 -9.13 -23.74
CA LYS A 285 -14.52 -10.42 -23.05
C LYS A 285 -13.06 -10.83 -22.96
N ALA A 286 -12.66 -11.27 -21.77
CA ALA A 286 -11.36 -11.90 -21.54
C ALA A 286 -11.53 -13.34 -21.08
N GLU A 287 -10.76 -14.24 -21.68
CA GLU A 287 -10.69 -15.67 -21.38
C GLU A 287 -9.25 -16.06 -21.09
N ILE A 288 -9.06 -16.94 -20.09
CA ILE A 288 -7.74 -17.46 -19.74
C ILE A 288 -7.62 -18.87 -20.28
N LEU A 289 -6.56 -19.11 -21.03
CA LEU A 289 -6.26 -20.36 -21.69
C LEU A 289 -4.90 -20.91 -21.22
N ASN A 290 -4.68 -22.21 -21.40
CA ASN A 290 -3.37 -22.85 -21.30
C ASN A 290 -2.56 -22.54 -20.02
N ILE A 291 -3.21 -22.65 -18.85
CA ILE A 291 -2.55 -22.46 -17.55
C ILE A 291 -1.59 -23.63 -17.31
N ARG A 292 -0.30 -23.34 -17.20
CA ARG A 292 0.78 -24.33 -17.06
C ARG A 292 1.86 -23.89 -16.09
N ALA A 293 2.49 -24.83 -15.41
CA ALA A 293 3.62 -24.58 -14.51
C ALA A 293 4.91 -25.00 -15.21
N GLU A 294 5.82 -24.06 -15.45
CA GLU A 294 7.07 -24.32 -16.18
C GLU A 294 8.24 -23.49 -15.62
N SER A 295 9.47 -23.94 -15.80
CA SER A 295 10.66 -23.17 -15.44
C SER A 295 10.95 -22.02 -16.40
N LYS A 296 10.63 -22.21 -17.67
CA LYS A 296 10.74 -21.22 -18.76
C LYS A 296 9.49 -21.33 -19.62
N PRO A 297 9.01 -20.22 -20.21
CA PRO A 297 7.83 -20.27 -21.06
C PRO A 297 8.13 -21.13 -22.28
N SER A 298 7.39 -22.23 -22.45
CA SER A 298 7.37 -22.98 -23.70
C SER A 298 6.61 -22.19 -24.77
N ARG A 299 7.11 -22.26 -26.00
CA ARG A 299 6.47 -21.70 -27.20
C ARG A 299 6.00 -22.86 -28.06
N ASP A 300 4.71 -22.97 -28.28
CA ASP A 300 4.14 -23.93 -29.23
C ASP A 300 3.94 -23.25 -30.59
N LEU A 301 4.93 -23.43 -31.47
CA LEU A 301 4.89 -22.85 -32.81
C LEU A 301 3.73 -23.38 -33.65
N MET A 302 3.27 -24.63 -33.43
CA MET A 302 2.17 -25.18 -34.22
C MET A 302 0.84 -24.56 -33.81
N GLN A 303 0.62 -24.36 -32.51
CA GLN A 303 -0.55 -23.64 -32.03
C GLN A 303 -0.53 -22.17 -32.51
N ASP A 304 0.63 -21.49 -32.45
CA ASP A 304 0.77 -20.12 -32.94
C ASP A 304 0.43 -20.00 -34.43
N LEU A 305 0.92 -20.92 -35.26
CA LEU A 305 0.62 -20.93 -36.69
C LEU A 305 -0.86 -21.18 -36.98
N GLN A 306 -1.54 -21.98 -36.15
CA GLN A 306 -2.97 -22.22 -36.30
C GLN A 306 -3.79 -20.98 -35.91
N ASP A 307 -3.48 -20.34 -34.79
CA ASP A 307 -4.16 -19.12 -34.35
C ASP A 307 -3.95 -17.97 -35.37
N ILE A 308 -2.77 -17.87 -36.01
CA ILE A 308 -2.51 -16.93 -37.10
C ILE A 308 -3.38 -17.24 -38.34
N ARG A 309 -3.53 -18.52 -38.69
CA ARG A 309 -4.43 -18.93 -39.79
C ARG A 309 -5.88 -18.60 -39.49
N ASP A 310 -6.27 -18.68 -38.23
CA ASP A 310 -7.62 -18.33 -37.76
C ASP A 310 -7.82 -16.79 -37.66
N GLY A 311 -6.82 -16.00 -38.05
CA GLY A 311 -6.88 -14.54 -38.13
C GLY A 311 -6.74 -13.83 -36.79
N ILE A 312 -6.21 -14.50 -35.77
CA ILE A 312 -6.04 -13.95 -34.43
C ILE A 312 -4.70 -13.22 -34.33
N GLU A 313 -4.71 -12.00 -33.79
CA GLU A 313 -3.46 -11.27 -33.51
C GLU A 313 -2.77 -11.86 -32.27
N ILE A 314 -1.51 -12.26 -32.41
CA ILE A 314 -0.74 -12.90 -31.33
C ILE A 314 0.39 -11.98 -30.88
N SER A 315 0.48 -11.75 -29.57
CA SER A 315 1.65 -11.13 -28.94
C SER A 315 2.26 -12.06 -27.88
N HIS A 316 3.59 -12.00 -27.74
CA HIS A 316 4.31 -12.77 -26.72
C HIS A 316 4.74 -11.83 -25.59
N ALA A 317 4.33 -12.13 -24.35
CA ALA A 317 4.61 -11.27 -23.19
C ALA A 317 6.12 -11.03 -22.98
N SER A 318 6.96 -12.04 -23.27
CA SER A 318 8.42 -11.93 -23.17
C SER A 318 9.00 -10.87 -24.11
N ASP A 319 8.41 -10.71 -25.29
CA ASP A 319 8.90 -9.82 -26.33
C ASP A 319 8.40 -8.39 -26.07
N ASN A 320 7.15 -8.26 -25.59
CA ASN A 320 6.60 -7.01 -25.06
C ASN A 320 7.46 -6.45 -23.89
N GLU A 321 7.90 -7.31 -22.96
CA GLU A 321 8.78 -6.88 -21.86
C GLU A 321 10.16 -6.40 -22.34
N LYS A 322 10.75 -7.07 -23.35
CA LYS A 322 12.03 -6.66 -23.93
C LYS A 322 11.90 -5.30 -24.63
N GLN A 323 10.88 -5.14 -25.47
CA GLN A 323 10.59 -3.87 -26.16
C GLN A 323 10.37 -2.72 -25.17
N LYS A 324 9.61 -2.96 -24.09
CA LYS A 324 9.41 -1.95 -23.03
C LYS A 324 10.73 -1.56 -22.33
N LYS A 325 11.63 -2.52 -22.07
CA LYS A 325 12.94 -2.26 -21.47
C LYS A 325 13.86 -1.48 -22.42
N GLU A 326 13.85 -1.83 -23.70
CA GLU A 326 14.60 -1.15 -24.76
C GLU A 326 14.10 0.27 -24.95
N ALA A 327 12.78 0.48 -25.11
CA ALA A 327 12.18 1.81 -25.18
C ALA A 327 12.49 2.66 -23.94
N LYS A 328 12.49 2.07 -22.73
CA LYS A 328 12.89 2.79 -21.50
C LYS A 328 14.39 3.11 -21.49
N LYS A 329 15.24 2.27 -22.07
CA LYS A 329 16.68 2.54 -22.23
C LYS A 329 16.90 3.67 -23.24
N GLU A 330 16.24 3.63 -24.39
CA GLU A 330 16.28 4.68 -25.41
C GLU A 330 15.80 6.03 -24.87
N LYS A 331 14.64 6.06 -24.18
CA LYS A 331 14.15 7.28 -23.54
C LYS A 331 15.14 7.85 -22.51
N ARG A 332 15.80 6.99 -21.73
CA ARG A 332 16.84 7.42 -20.78
C ARG A 332 18.07 7.96 -21.50
N ASN A 333 18.48 7.34 -22.60
CA ASN A 333 19.61 7.80 -23.41
C ASN A 333 19.31 9.16 -24.05
N LEU A 334 18.12 9.33 -24.63
CA LEU A 334 17.65 10.61 -25.20
C LEU A 334 17.57 11.70 -24.12
N ALA A 335 17.04 11.39 -22.94
CA ALA A 335 17.00 12.34 -21.83
C ALA A 335 18.41 12.72 -21.35
N LYS A 336 19.34 11.76 -21.30
CA LYS A 336 20.76 12.02 -20.97
C LYS A 336 21.40 12.93 -22.03
N GLN A 337 21.18 12.67 -23.32
CA GLN A 337 21.67 13.52 -24.41
C GLN A 337 21.13 14.94 -24.30
N LYS A 338 19.82 15.13 -24.12
CA LYS A 338 19.23 16.47 -23.93
C LYS A 338 19.76 17.19 -22.69
N ASN A 339 20.01 16.46 -21.60
CA ASN A 339 20.60 17.03 -20.39
C ASN A 339 22.05 17.46 -20.62
N ILE A 340 22.83 16.67 -21.38
CA ILE A 340 24.19 17.02 -21.81
C ILE A 340 24.15 18.26 -22.71
N GLU A 341 23.31 18.29 -23.75
CA GLU A 341 23.15 19.45 -24.63
C GLU A 341 22.79 20.73 -23.87
N ARG A 342 21.88 20.64 -22.88
CA ARG A 342 21.53 21.76 -22.01
C ARG A 342 22.72 22.23 -21.16
N LEU A 343 23.54 21.29 -20.69
CA LEU A 343 24.73 21.59 -19.91
C LEU A 343 25.84 22.21 -20.79
N GLU A 344 26.06 21.69 -21.98
CA GLU A 344 26.99 22.26 -22.97
C GLU A 344 26.60 23.71 -23.31
N LYS A 345 25.30 23.98 -23.54
CA LYS A 345 24.79 25.35 -23.75
C LYS A 345 25.09 26.27 -22.57
N LYS A 346 24.82 25.83 -21.34
CA LYS A 346 25.13 26.59 -20.13
C LYS A 346 26.62 26.86 -19.97
N ILE A 347 27.48 25.90 -20.31
CA ILE A 347 28.94 26.06 -20.29
C ILE A 347 29.38 27.10 -21.32
N ILE A 348 28.81 27.07 -22.53
CA ILE A 348 29.12 28.09 -23.56
C ILE A 348 28.68 29.50 -23.11
N GLU A 349 27.55 29.63 -22.39
CA GLU A 349 27.05 30.92 -21.92
C GLU A 349 27.84 31.46 -20.70
N VAL A 350 27.95 30.66 -19.64
CA VAL A 350 28.49 31.09 -18.35
C VAL A 350 29.98 30.81 -18.21
N GLY A 351 30.50 29.77 -18.86
CA GLY A 351 31.85 29.26 -18.69
C GLY A 351 31.94 28.18 -17.62
N TYR A 352 32.76 27.16 -17.87
CA TYR A 352 32.94 26.05 -16.92
C TYR A 352 33.53 26.53 -15.57
N GLU A 353 34.53 27.41 -15.62
CA GLU A 353 35.20 27.95 -14.42
C GLU A 353 34.31 28.86 -13.58
N ASN A 354 33.28 29.46 -14.19
CA ASN A 354 32.33 30.36 -13.53
C ASN A 354 31.13 29.60 -12.92
N LEU A 355 31.06 28.28 -13.09
CA LEU A 355 30.05 27.47 -12.40
C LEU A 355 30.40 27.32 -10.92
N VAL A 356 29.41 27.55 -10.06
CA VAL A 356 29.55 27.42 -8.59
C VAL A 356 30.12 26.04 -8.26
N GLU A 357 31.15 26.02 -7.42
CA GLU A 357 32.01 24.86 -7.12
C GLU A 357 31.24 23.61 -6.66
N TYR A 358 30.12 23.78 -5.97
CA TYR A 358 29.25 22.69 -5.49
C TYR A 358 27.90 22.59 -6.23
N SER A 359 27.77 23.19 -7.41
CA SER A 359 26.53 23.12 -8.19
C SER A 359 26.34 21.74 -8.83
N VAL A 360 25.07 21.35 -8.96
CA VAL A 360 24.65 20.12 -9.66
C VAL A 360 25.15 20.11 -11.12
N ASP A 361 25.26 21.27 -11.75
CA ASP A 361 25.73 21.41 -13.12
C ASP A 361 27.24 21.11 -13.26
N ARG A 362 28.08 21.56 -12.32
CA ARG A 362 29.53 21.28 -12.33
C ARG A 362 29.84 19.79 -12.08
N VAL A 363 29.18 19.18 -11.10
CA VAL A 363 29.29 17.74 -10.82
C VAL A 363 28.83 16.89 -12.02
N HIS A 364 27.81 17.33 -12.74
CA HIS A 364 27.38 16.66 -13.96
C HIS A 364 28.33 16.89 -15.14
N ALA A 365 28.97 18.05 -15.24
CA ALA A 365 29.95 18.34 -16.29
C ALA A 365 31.16 17.39 -16.16
N ASP A 366 31.72 17.28 -14.95
CA ASP A 366 32.88 16.41 -14.67
C ASP A 366 32.57 14.92 -14.88
N LYS A 367 31.30 14.54 -14.67
CA LYS A 367 30.86 13.15 -14.79
C LYS A 367 30.45 12.76 -16.22
N TRP A 368 29.97 13.70 -17.02
CA TRP A 368 29.36 13.41 -18.33
C TRP A 368 30.18 13.88 -19.53
N LEU A 369 31.04 14.89 -19.37
CA LEU A 369 31.88 15.44 -20.43
C LEU A 369 33.35 15.04 -20.20
N THR A 370 34.06 14.74 -21.30
CA THR A 370 35.51 14.52 -21.25
C THR A 370 36.24 15.86 -21.17
N GLN A 371 37.47 15.84 -20.68
CA GLN A 371 38.31 17.04 -20.55
C GLN A 371 38.53 17.73 -21.90
N GLU A 372 38.78 16.96 -22.97
CA GLU A 372 38.86 17.47 -24.35
C GLU A 372 37.59 18.20 -24.79
N ARG A 373 36.40 17.66 -24.45
CA ARG A 373 35.12 18.26 -24.82
C ARG A 373 34.85 19.56 -24.04
N LEU A 374 35.31 19.66 -22.79
CA LEU A 374 35.21 20.90 -22.02
C LEU A 374 36.11 22.01 -22.60
N GLU A 375 37.32 21.66 -23.03
CA GLU A 375 38.24 22.59 -23.69
C GLU A 375 37.67 23.11 -25.02
N GLU A 376 37.08 22.23 -25.84
CA GLU A 376 36.37 22.62 -27.06
C GLU A 376 35.23 23.61 -26.79
N LEU A 377 34.41 23.36 -25.76
CA LEU A 377 33.28 24.23 -25.40
C LEU A 377 33.75 25.61 -24.92
N GLU A 378 34.87 25.68 -24.21
CA GLU A 378 35.46 26.97 -23.80
C GLU A 378 36.09 27.72 -24.99
N GLN A 379 36.69 27.02 -25.95
CA GLN A 379 37.16 27.65 -27.21
C GLN A 379 36.00 28.25 -28.01
N ILE A 380 34.87 27.53 -28.12
CA ILE A 380 33.65 28.03 -28.78
C ILE A 380 33.10 29.26 -28.06
N ARG A 381 33.14 29.28 -26.72
CA ARG A 381 32.75 30.45 -25.93
C ARG A 381 33.65 31.66 -26.21
N GLN A 382 34.97 31.47 -26.23
CA GLN A 382 35.92 32.54 -26.53
C GLN A 382 35.72 33.11 -27.95
N GLN A 383 35.40 32.26 -28.92
CA GLN A 383 35.04 32.69 -30.28
C GLN A 383 33.76 33.54 -30.28
N LYS A 384 32.70 33.10 -29.59
CA LYS A 384 31.46 33.89 -29.47
C LYS A 384 31.67 35.25 -28.82
N ILE A 385 32.50 35.33 -27.78
CA ILE A 385 32.82 36.59 -27.10
C ILE A 385 33.55 37.55 -28.07
N LYS A 386 34.49 37.03 -28.89
CA LYS A 386 35.16 37.83 -29.92
C LYS A 386 34.19 38.32 -31.00
N GLU A 387 33.31 37.44 -31.48
CA GLU A 387 32.28 37.81 -32.46
C GLU A 387 31.27 38.84 -31.92
N GLU A 388 30.91 38.80 -30.64
CA GLU A 388 30.08 39.83 -30.01
C GLU A 388 30.81 41.17 -29.82
N GLN A 389 32.11 41.15 -29.54
CA GLN A 389 32.94 42.36 -29.45
C GLN A 389 33.18 43.01 -30.83
N GLU A 390 33.19 42.21 -31.90
CA GLU A 390 33.36 42.66 -33.28
C GLU A 390 32.04 43.05 -33.96
N LYS A 391 30.88 42.89 -33.28
CA LYS A 391 29.60 43.40 -33.79
C LYS A 391 29.62 44.93 -33.80
N PRO A 392 29.37 45.58 -34.94
CA PRO A 392 29.31 47.03 -35.01
C PRO A 392 28.16 47.54 -34.15
N VAL A 393 28.47 48.39 -33.16
CA VAL A 393 27.48 49.16 -32.41
C VAL A 393 26.76 50.08 -33.40
N GLN A 394 25.50 49.77 -33.74
CA GLN A 394 24.64 50.76 -34.39
C GLN A 394 24.36 51.87 -33.38
N LEU A 395 25.06 52.99 -33.51
CA LEU A 395 24.69 54.25 -32.88
C LEU A 395 23.34 54.69 -33.46
N SER A 396 22.27 54.64 -32.65
CA SER A 396 21.01 55.31 -33.01
C SER A 396 21.21 56.81 -32.92
N LEU A 397 21.00 57.50 -34.04
CA LEU A 397 21.19 58.93 -34.21
C LEU A 397 19.95 59.71 -33.70
N PHE A 398 19.56 59.53 -32.43
CA PHE A 398 18.37 60.17 -31.84
C PHE A 398 18.49 60.52 -30.33
N ASP A 399 19.70 60.73 -29.81
CA ASP A 399 19.89 61.39 -28.50
C ASP A 399 20.88 62.57 -28.65
N MET A 400 20.39 63.66 -29.25
CA MET A 400 20.92 65.02 -29.03
C MET A 400 19.79 65.93 -28.57
#